data_AF-A0A8H4SXI3-F1
#
_entry.id   AF-A0A8H4SXI3-F1
#
_cell.length_a   1.000
_cell.length_b   1.000
_cell.length_c   1.000
_cell.angle_alpha   90.00
_cell.angle_beta   90.00
_cell.angle_gamma   90.00
#
_symmetry.space_group_name_H-M   'P 1'
#
loop_
_entity.id
_entity.type
_entity.pdbx_description
1 polymer ?
#
loop_
_entity_poly.entity_id
_entity_poly.type
_entity_poly.pdbx_seq_one_letter_code
_entity_poly.pdbx_strand_id
1 'polypeptide(L)'
;MASSTYVLYDYTPNLVCAILLAALFLLTTAIHLWQRIQSGQNFLSQFVVGGTFQIIGYAARAVSHFHPKSTTVYALQTLLILLAPTLYAATIYMTMGRVIMSVHAQHLSIVPVDKMTKIFVCGDILSFILQAA
;
A
#
# COMPACT_ATOMS: atom_id res chain seq x y z
N MET A 1 -6.51 -5.76 -41.05
CA MET A 1 -6.27 -6.17 -39.66
C MET A 1 -5.83 -4.93 -38.90
N ALA A 2 -6.73 -4.36 -38.07
CA ALA A 2 -6.38 -3.21 -37.25
C ALA A 2 -5.24 -3.62 -36.31
N SER A 3 -4.08 -2.98 -36.47
CA SER A 3 -3.01 -3.05 -35.47
C SER A 3 -3.55 -2.37 -34.23
N SER A 4 -4.12 -3.16 -33.32
CA SER A 4 -4.44 -2.74 -31.96
C SER A 4 -3.14 -2.40 -31.27
N THR A 5 -2.72 -1.14 -31.45
CA THR A 5 -1.57 -0.57 -30.76
C THR A 5 -1.93 -0.59 -29.29
N TYR A 6 -1.40 -1.55 -28.53
CA TYR A 6 -1.58 -1.61 -27.09
C TYR A 6 -1.05 -0.32 -26.48
N VAL A 7 -1.96 0.57 -26.11
CA VAL A 7 -1.65 1.81 -25.39
C VAL A 7 -1.67 1.46 -23.91
N LEU A 8 -0.49 1.31 -23.32
CA LEU A 8 -0.34 0.96 -21.91
C LEU A 8 -0.69 2.15 -20.97
N TYR A 9 -0.72 3.36 -21.53
CA TYR A 9 -1.00 4.60 -20.83
C TYR A 9 -1.84 5.53 -21.73
N ASP A 10 -3.08 5.82 -21.34
CA ASP A 10 -3.90 6.85 -21.99
C ASP A 10 -3.48 8.29 -21.58
N TYR A 11 -2.43 8.41 -20.77
CA TYR A 11 -1.98 9.66 -20.15
C TYR A 11 -0.45 9.66 -19.94
N THR A 12 0.19 10.81 -20.16
CA THR A 12 1.61 11.02 -19.85
C THR A 12 1.82 11.16 -18.34
N PRO A 13 2.49 10.22 -17.64
CA PRO A 13 2.72 10.30 -16.20
C PRO A 13 3.37 11.63 -15.80
N ASN A 14 2.75 12.39 -14.89
CA ASN A 14 3.28 13.65 -14.39
C ASN A 14 4.39 13.35 -13.37
N LEU A 15 5.63 13.55 -13.80
CA LEU A 15 6.84 13.30 -13.02
C LEU A 15 6.88 14.12 -11.72
N VAL A 16 6.42 15.38 -11.76
CA VAL A 16 6.44 16.28 -10.61
C VAL A 16 5.53 15.76 -9.50
N CYS A 17 4.31 15.33 -9.85
CA CYS A 17 3.37 14.77 -8.88
C CYS A 17 3.89 13.47 -8.25
N ALA A 18 4.54 12.60 -9.04
CA ALA A 18 5.10 11.35 -8.53
C ALA A 18 6.22 11.59 -7.52
N ILE A 19 7.13 12.53 -7.81
CA ILE A 19 8.25 12.87 -6.91
C ILE A 19 7.74 13.52 -5.62
N LEU A 20 6.78 14.46 -5.72
CA LEU A 20 6.20 15.12 -4.55
C LEU A 20 5.53 14.11 -3.61
N LEU A 21 4.74 13.19 -4.16
CA LEU A 21 4.09 12.14 -3.36
C LEU A 21 5.12 11.17 -2.76
N ALA A 22 6.13 10.74 -3.53
CA ALA A 22 7.21 9.92 -2.99
C ALA A 22 7.93 10.58 -1.80
N ALA A 23 8.22 11.89 -1.91
CA ALA A 23 8.87 12.65 -0.83
C ALA A 23 7.98 12.78 0.41
N LEU A 24 6.67 13.03 0.23
CA LEU A 24 5.70 13.07 1.33
C LEU A 24 5.57 11.72 2.03
N PHE A 25 5.50 10.63 1.27
CA PHE A 25 5.47 9.28 1.83
C PHE A 25 6.79 8.91 2.52
N LEU A 26 7.94 9.35 2.00
CA LEU A 26 9.23 9.20 2.67
C LEU A 26 9.25 9.89 4.04
N LEU A 27 8.82 11.15 4.09
CA LEU A 27 8.81 11.93 5.34
C LEU A 27 7.87 11.31 6.37
N THR A 28 6.64 10.99 5.96
CA THR A 28 5.65 10.37 6.86
C THR A 28 6.11 9.00 7.34
N THR A 29 6.69 8.16 6.47
CA THR A 29 7.26 6.85 6.84
C THR A 29 8.41 7.01 7.82
N ALA A 30 9.29 7.98 7.61
CA ALA A 30 10.42 8.26 8.51
C ALA A 30 9.95 8.68 9.91
N ILE A 31 8.93 9.56 10.00
CA ILE A 31 8.34 9.96 11.27
C ILE A 31 7.74 8.76 12.01
N HIS A 32 6.96 7.91 11.32
CA HIS A 32 6.36 6.73 11.94
C HIS A 32 7.40 5.66 12.30
N LEU A 33 8.47 5.53 11.52
CA LEU A 33 9.59 4.66 11.85
C LEU A 33 10.30 5.14 13.13
N TRP A 34 10.51 6.46 13.27
CA TRP A 34 11.07 7.02 14.49
C TRP A 34 10.16 6.82 15.70
N GLN A 35 8.85 7.05 15.55
CA GLN A 35 7.85 6.75 16.60
C GLN A 35 7.83 5.26 16.97
N ARG A 36 7.98 4.36 16.01
CA ARG A 36 8.10 2.91 16.25
C ARG A 36 9.34 2.58 17.07
N ILE A 37 10.50 3.16 16.73
CA ILE A 37 11.75 2.91 17.45
C ILE A 37 11.66 3.43 18.89
N GLN A 38 11.09 4.61 19.10
CA GLN A 38 10.90 5.17 20.44
C GLN A 38 9.87 4.40 21.28
N SER A 39 8.73 4.04 20.71
CA SER A 39 7.62 3.41 21.46
C SER A 39 7.78 1.90 21.63
N GLY A 40 8.65 1.24 20.86
CA GLY A 40 8.79 -0.22 20.85
C GLY A 40 7.55 -0.96 20.32
N GLN A 41 6.59 -0.25 19.74
CA GLN A 41 5.31 -0.81 19.34
C GLN A 41 5.42 -1.56 18.00
N ASN A 42 5.57 -2.89 18.07
CA ASN A 42 5.75 -3.76 16.92
C ASN A 42 4.58 -3.72 15.91
N PHE A 43 3.38 -3.29 16.32
CA PHE A 43 2.23 -3.22 15.42
C PHE A 43 2.36 -2.10 14.36
N LEU A 44 3.17 -1.06 14.62
CA LEU A 44 3.47 0.00 13.64
C LEU A 44 4.36 -0.50 12.49
N SER A 45 4.87 -1.73 12.55
CA SER A 45 5.69 -2.32 11.47
C SER A 45 4.95 -2.39 10.14
N GLN A 46 3.66 -2.76 10.14
CA GLN A 46 2.84 -2.83 8.93
C GLN A 46 2.68 -1.46 8.26
N PHE A 47 2.58 -0.39 9.06
CA PHE A 47 2.53 0.98 8.56
C PHE A 47 3.83 1.37 7.84
N VAL A 48 4.98 1.01 8.42
CA VAL A 48 6.30 1.27 7.79
C VAL A 48 6.46 0.49 6.48
N VAL A 49 5.98 -0.75 6.43
CA VAL A 49 5.98 -1.56 5.19
C VAL A 49 5.07 -0.92 4.14
N GLY A 50 3.86 -0.49 4.49
CA GLY A 50 2.96 0.22 3.59
C GLY A 50 3.54 1.54 3.06
N GLY A 51 4.24 2.28 3.92
CA GLY A 51 4.98 3.48 3.55
C GLY A 51 6.10 3.20 2.55
N THR A 52 6.85 2.11 2.76
CA THR A 52 7.90 1.66 1.84
C THR A 52 7.33 1.28 0.48
N PHE A 53 6.18 0.58 0.45
CA PHE A 53 5.49 0.26 -0.79
C PHE A 53 5.05 1.52 -1.54
N GLN A 54 4.59 2.56 -0.86
CA GLN A 54 4.27 3.81 -1.54
C GLN A 54 5.49 4.52 -2.13
N ILE A 55 6.59 4.55 -1.40
CA ILE A 55 7.83 5.18 -1.89
C ILE A 55 8.29 4.46 -3.17
N ILE A 56 8.33 3.12 -3.16
CA ILE A 56 8.73 2.31 -4.32
C ILE A 56 7.71 2.43 -5.46
N GLY A 57 6.41 2.44 -5.15
CA GLY A 57 5.33 2.59 -6.13
C GLY A 57 5.37 3.93 -6.88
N TYR A 58 5.57 5.04 -6.15
CA TYR A 58 5.75 6.35 -6.77
C TYR A 58 7.11 6.51 -7.46
N ALA A 59 8.17 5.86 -6.98
CA ALA A 59 9.44 5.81 -7.71
C ALA A 59 9.29 5.05 -9.04
N ALA A 60 8.58 3.92 -9.05
CA ALA A 60 8.25 3.18 -10.27
C ALA A 60 7.37 4.04 -11.21
N ARG A 61 6.46 4.85 -10.66
CA ARG A 61 5.66 5.83 -11.44
C ARG A 61 6.49 6.98 -12.02
N ALA A 62 7.58 7.38 -11.37
CA ALA A 62 8.53 8.32 -11.95
C ALA A 62 9.34 7.68 -13.07
N VAL A 63 9.73 6.41 -12.92
CA VAL A 63 10.46 5.65 -13.96
C VAL A 63 9.57 5.35 -15.17
N SER A 64 8.26 5.14 -14.97
CA SER A 64 7.32 4.90 -16.07
C SER A 64 7.16 6.09 -17.02
N HIS A 65 7.47 7.32 -16.56
CA HIS A 65 7.59 8.49 -17.42
C HIS A 65 8.68 8.32 -18.49
N PHE A 66 9.81 7.70 -18.15
CA PHE A 66 10.93 7.46 -19.06
C PHE A 66 10.78 6.18 -19.88
N HIS A 67 10.05 5.19 -19.36
CA HIS A 67 9.83 3.88 -20.02
C HIS A 67 8.34 3.49 -20.10
N PRO A 68 7.52 4.19 -20.91
CA PRO A 68 6.06 4.02 -20.94
C PRO A 68 5.59 2.67 -21.51
N LYS A 69 6.45 1.91 -22.19
CA LYS A 69 6.13 0.61 -22.80
C LYS A 69 6.44 -0.60 -21.91
N SER A 70 6.94 -0.39 -20.69
CA SER A 70 7.32 -1.50 -19.81
C SER A 70 6.14 -1.96 -18.96
N THR A 71 5.57 -3.11 -19.33
CA THR A 71 4.49 -3.78 -18.58
C THR A 71 4.89 -4.08 -17.14
N THR A 72 6.15 -4.41 -16.90
CA THR A 72 6.66 -4.71 -15.55
C THR A 72 6.63 -3.49 -14.64
N VAL A 73 7.02 -2.31 -15.14
CA VAL A 73 7.01 -1.06 -14.36
C VAL A 73 5.57 -0.63 -14.07
N TYR A 74 4.66 -0.80 -15.04
CA TYR A 74 3.24 -0.53 -14.87
C TYR A 74 2.57 -1.45 -13.84
N ALA A 75 2.88 -2.75 -13.88
CA ALA A 75 2.39 -3.70 -12.88
C ALA A 75 2.94 -3.33 -11.49
N LEU A 76 4.25 -3.13 -11.35
CA LEU A 76 4.89 -2.80 -10.07
C LEU A 76 4.31 -1.54 -9.42
N GLN A 77 4.17 -0.43 -10.16
CA GLN A 77 3.56 0.78 -9.57
C GLN A 77 2.13 0.52 -9.08
N THR A 78 1.33 -0.21 -9.86
CA THR A 78 -0.11 -0.38 -9.59
C THR A 78 -0.30 -1.27 -8.38
N LEU A 79 0.44 -2.38 -8.33
CA LEU A 79 0.40 -3.34 -7.23
C LEU A 79 0.87 -2.68 -5.91
N LEU A 80 2.00 -1.97 -5.93
CA LEU A 80 2.57 -1.37 -4.72
C LEU A 80 1.73 -0.21 -4.18
N ILE A 81 1.17 0.62 -5.06
CA ILE A 81 0.26 1.71 -4.67
C ILE A 81 -1.05 1.13 -4.10
N LEU A 82 -1.55 0.02 -4.65
CA LEU A 82 -2.80 -0.61 -4.20
C LEU A 82 -2.64 -1.38 -2.88
N LEU A 83 -1.48 -2.00 -2.66
CA LEU A 83 -1.18 -2.79 -1.47
C LEU A 83 -0.85 -1.93 -0.23
N ALA A 84 -0.41 -0.68 -0.43
CA ALA A 84 -0.11 0.20 0.70
C ALA A 84 -1.35 0.55 1.57
N PRO A 85 -2.52 0.95 1.01
CA PRO A 85 -3.75 1.14 1.78
C PRO A 85 -4.20 -0.06 2.62
N THR A 86 -4.01 -1.28 2.13
CA THR A 86 -4.42 -2.49 2.87
C THR A 86 -3.56 -2.70 4.11
N LEU A 87 -2.26 -2.43 4.01
CA LEU A 87 -1.34 -2.44 5.16
C LEU A 87 -1.64 -1.34 6.18
N TYR A 88 -2.05 -0.16 5.72
CA TYR A 88 -2.50 0.91 6.62
C TYR A 88 -3.78 0.51 7.37
N ALA A 89 -4.76 -0.06 6.66
CA ALA A 89 -5.97 -0.58 7.27
C ALA A 89 -5.63 -1.64 8.33
N ALA A 90 -4.78 -2.61 8.00
CA ALA A 90 -4.33 -3.64 8.93
C ALA A 90 -3.75 -3.04 10.23
N THR A 91 -2.92 -1.98 10.12
CA THR A 91 -2.40 -1.25 11.28
C THR A 91 -3.50 -0.64 12.13
N ILE A 92 -4.45 0.08 11.52
CA ILE A 92 -5.57 0.74 12.22
C ILE A 92 -6.39 -0.27 13.02
N TYR A 93 -6.70 -1.41 12.41
CA TYR A 93 -7.51 -2.43 13.05
C TYR A 93 -6.76 -3.21 14.15
N MET A 94 -5.44 -3.40 14.03
CA MET A 94 -4.62 -3.89 15.15
C MET A 94 -4.63 -2.92 16.33
N THR A 95 -4.52 -1.61 16.06
CA THR A 95 -4.63 -0.57 17.08
C THR A 95 -6.01 -0.60 17.75
N MET A 96 -7.08 -0.69 16.96
CA MET A 96 -8.45 -0.80 17.47
C MET A 96 -8.63 -2.05 18.36
N GLY A 97 -8.12 -3.20 17.94
CA GLY A 97 -8.18 -4.42 18.75
C GLY A 97 -7.51 -4.26 20.12
N ARG A 98 -6.37 -3.56 20.18
CA ARG A 98 -5.69 -3.25 21.45
C ARG A 98 -6.50 -2.29 22.32
N VAL A 99 -7.12 -1.28 21.72
CA VAL A 99 -8.00 -0.34 22.44
C VAL A 99 -9.17 -1.10 23.07
N ILE A 100 -9.86 -1.95 22.31
CA ILE A 100 -10.97 -2.77 22.80
C ILE A 100 -10.57 -3.66 23.98
N MET A 101 -9.38 -4.29 23.92
CA MET A 101 -8.86 -5.07 25.04
C MET A 101 -8.58 -4.20 26.26
N SER A 102 -8.07 -2.98 26.08
CA SER A 102 -7.78 -2.06 27.21
C SER A 102 -9.03 -1.59 27.96
N VAL A 103 -10.15 -1.39 27.26
CA VAL A 103 -11.45 -1.01 27.88
C VAL A 103 -12.29 -2.21 28.33
N HIS A 104 -11.76 -3.44 28.26
CA HIS A 104 -12.47 -4.68 28.63
C HIS A 104 -13.82 -4.86 27.89
N ALA A 105 -13.96 -4.24 26.71
CA ALA A 105 -15.19 -4.25 25.91
C ALA A 105 -15.17 -5.34 24.82
N GLN A 106 -14.46 -6.45 25.07
CA GLN A 106 -14.28 -7.54 24.09
C GLN A 106 -15.62 -8.12 23.61
N HIS A 107 -16.65 -8.10 24.46
CA HIS A 107 -18.00 -8.57 24.15
C HIS A 107 -18.75 -7.73 23.11
N LEU A 108 -18.28 -6.50 22.82
CA LEU A 108 -18.85 -5.62 21.79
C LEU A 108 -18.11 -5.72 20.44
N SER A 109 -17.00 -6.47 20.37
CA SER A 109 -16.17 -6.56 19.16
C SER A 109 -16.68 -7.64 18.20
N ILE A 110 -17.17 -7.21 17.03
CA ILE A 110 -17.76 -8.08 16.01
C ILE A 110 -16.69 -8.88 15.24
N VAL A 111 -15.45 -8.39 15.12
CA VAL A 111 -14.43 -8.98 14.24
C VAL A 111 -13.09 -9.19 14.95
N PRO A 112 -12.59 -10.44 15.04
CA PRO A 112 -11.25 -10.72 15.55
C PRO A 112 -10.17 -10.31 14.53
N VAL A 113 -9.17 -9.56 15.02
CA VAL A 113 -8.04 -9.00 14.25
C VAL A 113 -7.31 -10.08 13.41
N ASP A 114 -7.20 -11.31 13.92
CA ASP A 114 -6.51 -12.42 13.25
C ASP A 114 -7.20 -12.88 11.96
N LYS A 115 -8.52 -12.70 11.83
CA LYS A 115 -9.25 -13.02 10.60
C LYS A 115 -9.13 -11.93 9.56
N MET A 116 -8.87 -10.72 9.99
CA MET A 116 -8.90 -9.57 9.12
C MET A 116 -7.67 -9.51 8.20
N THR A 117 -6.48 -9.84 8.72
CA THR A 117 -5.28 -10.05 7.89
C THR A 117 -5.50 -11.14 6.83
N LYS A 118 -6.22 -12.22 7.18
CA LYS A 118 -6.53 -13.31 6.22
C LYS A 118 -7.49 -12.85 5.13
N ILE A 119 -8.51 -12.05 5.48
CA ILE A 119 -9.45 -11.48 4.51
C ILE A 119 -8.72 -10.53 3.55
N PHE A 120 -7.82 -9.68 4.07
CA PHE A 120 -7.03 -8.77 3.24
C PHE A 120 -6.11 -9.52 2.27
N VAL A 121 -5.34 -10.50 2.75
CA VAL A 121 -4.47 -11.31 1.88
C VAL A 121 -5.29 -12.04 0.82
N CYS A 122 -6.46 -12.58 1.17
CA CYS A 122 -7.33 -13.23 0.21
C CYS A 122 -7.89 -12.25 -0.83
N GLY A 123 -8.29 -11.04 -0.41
CA GLY A 123 -8.74 -9.96 -1.28
C GLY A 123 -7.65 -9.49 -2.24
N ASP A 124 -6.42 -9.33 -1.76
CA ASP A 124 -5.27 -8.93 -2.60
C ASP A 124 -4.94 -10.02 -3.62
N ILE A 125 -4.94 -11.30 -3.22
CA ILE A 125 -4.75 -12.42 -4.16
C ILE A 125 -5.85 -12.44 -5.23
N LEU A 126 -7.11 -12.26 -4.84
CA LEU A 126 -8.23 -12.18 -5.78
C LEU A 126 -8.10 -10.97 -6.73
N SER A 127 -7.70 -9.81 -6.20
CA SER A 127 -7.47 -8.61 -7.00
C SER A 127 -6.33 -8.79 -8.00
N PHE A 128 -5.24 -9.47 -7.62
CA PHE A 128 -4.14 -9.78 -8.54
C PHE A 128 -4.55 -10.76 -9.63
N ILE A 129 -5.35 -11.77 -9.30
CA ILE A 129 -5.90 -12.68 -10.31
C ILE A 129 -6.77 -11.90 -11.30
N LEU A 130 -7.63 -10.99 -10.82
CA LEU A 130 -8.47 -10.15 -11.67
C LEU A 130 -7.69 -9.11 -12.48
N GLN A 131 -6.57 -8.59 -11.97
CA GLN A 131 -5.70 -7.66 -12.69
C GLN A 131 -4.81 -8.35 -13.74
N ALA A 132 -4.56 -9.65 -13.58
CA ALA A 132 -3.77 -10.46 -14.50
C ALA A 132 -4.61 -11.18 -15.57
N ALA A 133 -5.93 -11.26 -15.37
CA ALA A 133 -6.91 -11.85 -16.31
C ALA A 133 -7.34 -10.83 -17.38
#